data_AF-A0A849TDI7-F1
#
_entry.id   AF-A0A849TDI7-F1
#
_cell.length_a   1.000
_cell.length_b   1.000
_cell.length_c   1.000
_cell.angle_alpha   90.00
_cell.angle_beta   90.00
_cell.angle_gamma   90.00
#
_symmetry.space_group_name_H-M   'P 1'
#
loop_
_entity.id
_entity.type
_entity.pdbx_description
1 polymer ?
#
loop_
_entity_poly.entity_id
_entity_poly.type
_entity_poly.pdbx_seq_one_letter_code
_entity_poly.pdbx_strand_id
1 'polypeptide(L)' 'MADAAYAILQRDSRVCTGNFFIDEAVLYQEGVTDFEQYAVSPGTKLYKDLFLE' A
#
# COMPACT_ATOMS: atom_id res chain seq x y z
N MET A 1 0.95 -0.81 -4.84
CA MET A 1 2.03 -1.83 -4.78
C MET A 1 3.46 -1.28 -4.87
N ALA A 2 3.99 -0.84 -6.03
CA ALA A 2 5.43 -0.51 -6.16
C ALA A 2 5.92 0.57 -5.17
N ASP A 3 5.15 1.66 -5.03
CA ASP A 3 5.46 2.75 -4.10
C ASP A 3 5.43 2.28 -2.63
N ALA A 4 4.50 1.39 -2.28
CA ALA A 4 4.44 0.82 -0.94
C ALA A 4 5.68 -0.04 -0.64
N ALA A 5 6.14 -0.84 -1.61
CA ALA A 5 7.39 -1.59 -1.48
C ALA A 5 8.59 -0.64 -1.34
N TYR A 6 8.65 0.42 -2.14
CA TYR A 6 9.69 1.43 -2.05
C TYR A 6 9.73 2.12 -0.66
N ALA A 7 8.57 2.44 -0.09
CA ALA A 7 8.47 2.98 1.27
C ALA A 7 8.97 1.99 2.33
N ILE A 8 8.57 0.72 2.25
CA ILE A 8 9.03 -0.31 3.20
C ILE A 8 10.55 -0.50 3.12
N LEU A 9 11.10 -0.55 1.90
CA LEU A 9 12.53 -0.81 1.68
C LEU A 9 13.44 0.32 2.17
N GLN A 10 12.91 1.52 2.42
CA GLN A 10 13.65 2.63 3.03
C GLN A 10 13.69 2.56 4.56
N ARG A 11 12.86 1.73 5.21
CA ARG A 11 12.83 1.57 6.67
C ARG A 11 14.03 0.73 7.13
N ASP A 12 14.51 0.97 8.36
CA ASP A 12 15.59 0.15 8.94
C ASP A 12 15.13 -1.31 9.07
N SER A 13 15.81 -2.21 8.36
CA SER A 13 15.49 -3.63 8.31
C SER A 13 15.67 -4.35 9.63
N ARG A 14 16.46 -3.81 10.57
CA ARG A 14 16.62 -4.38 11.92
C ARG A 14 15.39 -4.18 12.80
N VAL A 15 14.57 -3.18 12.47
CA VAL A 15 13.36 -2.83 13.23
C VAL A 15 12.12 -3.23 12.45
N CYS A 16 12.10 -2.98 11.15
CA CYS A 16 10.95 -3.22 10.28
C CYS A 16 11.00 -4.62 9.65
N THR A 17 10.71 -5.64 10.47
CA THR A 17 10.70 -7.06 10.05
C THR A 17 9.51 -7.81 10.66
N GLY A 18 9.09 -8.93 10.05
CA GLY A 18 8.00 -9.78 10.55
C GLY A 18 6.58 -9.22 10.34
N ASN A 19 6.40 -8.28 9.43
CA ASN A 19 5.11 -7.63 9.16
C ASN A 19 4.45 -8.17 7.88
N PHE A 20 3.12 -8.26 7.88
CA PHE A 20 2.29 -8.48 6.69
C PHE A 20 1.63 -7.14 6.33
N PHE A 21 2.31 -6.35 5.50
CA PHE A 21 1.82 -5.03 5.12
C PHE A 21 0.73 -5.08 4.05
N ILE A 22 -0.25 -4.17 4.17
CA ILE A 22 -1.21 -3.84 3.10
C ILE A 22 -0.73 -2.56 2.44
N ASP A 23 -0.70 -2.53 1.11
CA ASP A 23 -0.09 -1.41 0.37
C ASP A 23 -0.82 -0.08 0.60
N GLU A 24 -2.16 -0.08 0.61
CA GLU A 24 -2.96 1.10 0.97
C GLU A 24 -2.60 1.64 2.36
N ALA A 25 -2.47 0.76 3.36
CA ALA A 25 -2.16 1.16 4.72
C ALA A 25 -0.73 1.74 4.86
N VAL A 26 0.24 1.19 4.13
CA VAL A 26 1.61 1.72 4.10
C VAL A 26 1.61 3.08 3.43
N LEU A 27 0.99 3.23 2.26
CA LEU A 27 0.95 4.49 1.54
C LEU A 27 0.23 5.58 2.33
N TYR A 28 -0.81 5.22 3.08
CA TYR A 28 -1.46 6.14 4.00
C TYR A 28 -0.52 6.66 5.10
N GLN A 29 0.34 5.81 5.67
CA GLN A 29 1.36 6.23 6.64
C GLN A 29 2.40 7.18 6.04
N GLU A 30 2.71 7.01 4.75
CA GLU A 30 3.60 7.92 4.00
C GLU A 30 2.88 9.21 3.55
N GLY A 31 1.61 9.40 3.95
CA GLY A 31 0.82 10.61 3.69
C GLY A 31 0.03 10.61 2.38
N VAL A 32 -0.03 9.48 1.66
CA VAL A 32 -0.87 9.36 0.47
C VAL A 32 -2.33 9.22 0.89
N THR A 33 -3.15 10.20 0.52
CA THR A 33 -4.58 10.22 0.84
C THR A 33 -5.48 10.08 -0.40
N ASP A 34 -4.94 10.31 -1.59
CA ASP A 34 -5.64 10.15 -2.86
C ASP A 34 -5.12 8.92 -3.61
N PHE A 35 -5.95 7.87 -3.61
CA PHE A 35 -5.65 6.59 -4.25
C PHE A 35 -6.23 6.46 -5.66
N GLU A 36 -7.01 7.45 -6.13
CA GLU A 36 -7.68 7.38 -7.43
C GLU A 36 -6.67 7.28 -8.57
N GLN A 37 -5.50 7.89 -8.41
CA GLN A 37 -4.39 7.82 -9.36
C GLN A 37 -3.84 6.40 -9.59
N TYR A 38 -4.08 5.47 -8.66
CA TYR A 38 -3.65 4.08 -8.78
C TYR A 38 -4.71 3.19 -9.44
N ALA A 39 -5.94 3.69 -9.65
CA ALA A 39 -6.98 2.94 -10.30
C ALA A 39 -6.70 2.79 -11.81
N VAL A 40 -6.82 1.56 -12.33
CA VAL A 40 -6.67 1.31 -13.78
C VAL A 40 -7.71 2.08 -14.59
N SER A 41 -8.93 2.19 -14.06
CA SER A 41 -10.00 3.01 -14.62
C SER A 41 -10.63 3.85 -13.51
N PRO A 42 -10.35 5.16 -13.46
CA PRO A 42 -10.93 6.06 -12.47
C PRO A 42 -12.47 6.02 -12.46
N GLY A 43 -13.07 6.15 -11.29
CA GLY A 43 -14.51 6.15 -11.05
C GLY A 43 -15.16 4.76 -11.01
N THR A 44 -14.38 3.68 -11.18
CA THR A 44 -14.89 2.30 -11.11
C THR A 44 -14.71 1.69 -9.73
N LYS A 45 -15.66 0.84 -9.33
CA LYS A 45 -15.57 0.12 -8.06
C LYS A 45 -14.42 -0.89 -8.13
N LEU A 46 -13.43 -0.73 -7.25
CA LEU A 46 -12.33 -1.67 -7.11
C LEU A 46 -12.81 -2.98 -6.47
N TYR A 47 -12.22 -4.08 -6.90
CA TYR A 47 -12.42 -5.37 -6.27
C TYR A 47 -11.45 -5.53 -5.12
N LYS A 48 -11.93 -6.12 -4.03
CA LYS A 48 -11.10 -6.45 -2.89
C LYS A 48 -10.16 -7.59 -3.25
N ASP A 49 -8.92 -7.51 -2.78
CA ASP A 49 -7.96 -8.58 -2.95
C ASP A 49 -8.36 -9.83 -2.17
N LEU A 50 -7.84 -10.98 -2.59
CA LEU A 50 -8.06 -12.26 -1.94
C LEU A 50 -7.41 -12.26 -0.55
N PHE A 51 -8.00 -13.01 0.38
CA PHE A 51 -7.49 -13.21 1.74
C PHE A 51 -7.48 -11.96 2.64
N LEU A 52 -8.16 -10.89 2.23
CA LEU A 52 -8.45 -9.72 3.06
C LEU A 52 -9.92 -9.75 3.49
N GLU A 53 -10.17 -9.69 4.81
CA GLU A 53 -11.53 -9.62 5.42
C GLU A 53 -12.15 -8.24 5.29
#